data_AF-A0A538A977-F1
#
_entry.id   AF-A0A538A977-F1
#
_cell.length_a   1.000
_cell.length_b   1.000
_cell.length_c   1.000
_cell.angle_alpha   90.00
_cell.angle_beta   90.00
_cell.angle_gamma   90.00
#
_symmetry.space_group_name_H-M   'P 1'
#
loop_
_entity.id
_entity.type
_entity.pdbx_description
1 polymer ?
#
loop_
_entity_poly.entity_id
_entity_poly.type
_entity_poly.pdbx_seq_one_letter_code
_entity_poly.pdbx_strand_id
1 'polypeptide(L)'
;MLILRRTLYVQAAVWAFAGLSLAIAPEFALVTIFGQPHFQEFAWQRIVGLQAVGLAMLMVLIAHRIEDVWWWSWAFALATTAMAAVTLLNVAFGLGPHQSAGLWWLLSAIFILFALSLLFGLYAA
;
A
#
# COMPACT_ATOMS: atom_id res chain seq x y z
N MET A 1 2.74 -18.71 -11.08
CA MET A 1 1.34 -18.25 -10.85
C MET A 1 0.81 -18.27 -9.40
N LEU A 2 0.94 -19.36 -8.61
CA LEU A 2 0.37 -19.44 -7.25
C LEU A 2 0.82 -18.31 -6.31
N ILE A 3 2.11 -17.97 -6.35
CA ILE A 3 2.72 -16.94 -5.51
C ILE A 3 2.12 -15.58 -5.84
N LEU A 4 2.09 -15.19 -7.12
CA LEU A 4 1.49 -13.94 -7.59
C LEU A 4 0.03 -13.81 -7.14
N ARG A 5 -0.77 -14.87 -7.29
CA ARG A 5 -2.17 -14.92 -6.83
C ARG A 5 -2.28 -14.65 -5.33
N ARG A 6 -1.48 -15.34 -4.51
CA ARG A 6 -1.48 -15.18 -3.05
C ARG A 6 -1.04 -13.78 -2.65
N THR A 7 0.01 -13.25 -3.27
CA THR A 7 0.50 -11.90 -3.02
C THR A 7 -0.56 -10.86 -3.30
N LEU A 8 -1.28 -10.95 -4.43
CA LEU A 8 -2.36 -10.03 -4.76
C LEU A 8 -3.52 -10.08 -3.74
N TYR A 9 -3.91 -11.26 -3.28
CA TYR A 9 -4.95 -11.37 -2.23
C TYR A 9 -4.51 -10.76 -0.90
N VAL A 10 -3.27 -11.02 -0.48
CA VAL A 10 -2.74 -10.47 0.77
C VAL A 10 -2.61 -8.94 0.66
N GLN A 11 -2.08 -8.43 -0.46
CA GLN A 11 -1.97 -7.00 -0.70
C GLN A 11 -3.34 -6.33 -0.73
N ALA A 12 -4.33 -6.95 -1.40
CA ALA A 12 -5.70 -6.47 -1.42
C ALA A 12 -6.29 -6.37 -0.01
N ALA A 13 -6.11 -7.40 0.83
CA ALA A 13 -6.59 -7.37 2.20
C ALA A 13 -5.95 -6.22 2.99
N VAL A 14 -4.63 -6.07 2.94
CA VAL A 14 -3.93 -4.97 3.63
C VAL A 14 -4.44 -3.62 3.13
N TRP A 15 -4.64 -3.45 1.82
CA TRP A 15 -5.09 -2.19 1.22
C TRP A 15 -6.55 -1.88 1.57
N ALA A 16 -7.41 -2.88 1.61
CA ALA A 16 -8.79 -2.72 2.03
C ALA A 16 -8.87 -2.27 3.49
N PHE A 17 -8.13 -2.91 4.40
CA PHE A 17 -8.14 -2.53 5.82
C PHE A 17 -7.50 -1.17 6.09
N ALA A 18 -6.33 -0.91 5.50
CA ALA A 18 -5.65 0.38 5.64
C ALA A 18 -6.48 1.51 4.99
N GLY A 19 -7.01 1.26 3.79
CA GLY A 19 -7.86 2.20 3.07
C GLY A 19 -9.15 2.53 3.81
N LEU A 20 -9.82 1.53 4.37
CA LEU A 20 -11.03 1.73 5.17
C LEU A 20 -10.74 2.54 6.43
N SER A 21 -9.62 2.26 7.09
CA SER A 21 -9.18 3.00 8.28
C SER A 21 -8.94 4.48 7.97
N LEU A 22 -8.30 4.79 6.84
CA LEU A 22 -8.10 6.17 6.37
C LEU A 22 -9.40 6.82 5.87
N ALA A 23 -10.32 6.07 5.28
CA ALA A 23 -11.59 6.59 4.79
C ALA A 23 -12.55 6.96 5.93
N ILE A 24 -12.60 6.16 7.00
CA ILE A 24 -13.54 6.33 8.12
C ILE A 24 -12.95 7.20 9.22
N ALA A 25 -11.75 6.85 9.70
CA ALA A 25 -11.14 7.42 10.91
C ALA A 25 -9.65 7.78 10.70
N PRO A 26 -9.33 8.69 9.76
CA PRO A 26 -7.95 9.04 9.43
C PRO A 26 -7.19 9.67 10.61
N GLU A 27 -7.87 10.47 11.44
CA GLU A 27 -7.25 11.08 12.62
C GLU A 27 -6.80 10.03 13.64
N PHE A 28 -7.67 9.07 13.94
CA PHE A 28 -7.33 7.96 14.84
C PHE A 28 -6.14 7.15 14.29
N ALA A 29 -6.18 6.81 13.00
CA ALA A 29 -5.11 6.05 12.37
C ALA A 29 -3.77 6.83 12.39
N LEU A 30 -3.74 8.06 11.89
CA LEU A 30 -2.48 8.78 11.69
C LEU A 30 -1.97 9.47 12.95
N VAL A 31 -2.84 10.15 13.69
CA VAL A 31 -2.44 10.95 14.85
C VAL A 31 -2.39 10.08 16.11
N THR A 32 -3.43 9.31 16.41
CA THR A 32 -3.49 8.54 17.66
C THR A 32 -2.57 7.31 17.64
N ILE A 33 -2.61 6.50 16.58
CA ILE A 33 -1.79 5.27 16.52
C ILE A 33 -0.34 5.60 16.14
N PHE A 34 -0.16 6.43 15.10
CA PHE A 34 1.15 6.64 14.49
C PHE A 34 1.85 7.94 14.91
N GLY A 35 1.21 8.79 15.72
CA GLY A 35 1.83 10.03 16.22
C GLY A 35 2.23 11.00 15.12
N GLN A 36 1.51 11.03 14.00
CA GLN A 36 1.74 12.02 12.95
C GLN A 36 1.25 13.41 13.42
N PRO A 37 1.85 14.50 12.90
CA PRO A 37 1.35 15.84 13.16
C PRO A 37 -0.12 15.99 12.78
N HIS A 38 -0.85 16.83 13.51
CA HIS A 38 -2.25 17.10 13.22
C HIS A 38 -2.36 17.85 11.87
N PHE A 39 -3.24 17.38 11.00
CA PHE A 39 -3.52 18.01 9.72
C PHE A 39 -4.62 19.08 9.89
N GLN A 40 -4.63 20.12 9.04
CA GLN A 40 -5.72 21.10 9.06
C GLN A 40 -7.07 20.46 8.66
N GLU A 41 -7.03 19.49 7.76
CA GLU A 41 -8.16 18.65 7.36
C GLU A 41 -7.68 17.26 6.95
N PHE A 42 -8.60 16.28 6.94
CA PHE A 42 -8.31 14.90 6.56
C PHE A 42 -8.96 14.45 5.24
N ALA A 43 -9.44 15.40 4.42
CA ALA A 43 -10.17 15.10 3.19
C ALA A 43 -9.33 14.25 2.21
N TRP A 44 -8.04 14.57 2.08
CA TRP A 44 -7.15 13.87 1.15
C TRP A 44 -6.86 12.43 1.58
N GLN A 45 -6.69 12.21 2.88
CA GLN A 45 -6.51 10.89 3.47
C GLN A 45 -7.75 10.01 3.24
N ARG A 46 -8.96 10.59 3.34
CA ARG A 46 -10.20 9.87 3.05
C ARG A 46 -10.30 9.47 1.58
N ILE A 47 -9.95 10.36 0.66
CA ILE A 47 -9.96 10.09 -0.79
C ILE A 47 -8.96 8.99 -1.13
N VAL A 48 -7.73 9.06 -0.61
CA VAL A 48 -6.72 8.02 -0.77
C VAL A 48 -7.20 6.70 -0.17
N GLY A 49 -7.87 6.74 0.98
CA GLY A 49 -8.45 5.57 1.61
C GLY A 49 -9.50 4.87 0.73
N LEU A 50 -10.40 5.63 0.12
CA LEU A 50 -11.40 5.11 -0.82
C LEU A 50 -10.74 4.55 -2.10
N GLN A 51 -9.72 5.22 -2.63
CA GLN A 51 -8.95 4.74 -3.78
C GLN A 51 -8.24 3.41 -3.45
N ALA A 52 -7.66 3.28 -2.25
CA ALA A 52 -7.01 2.05 -1.81
C ALA A 52 -7.99 0.87 -1.74
N VAL A 53 -9.22 1.09 -1.27
CA VAL A 53 -10.28 0.07 -1.29
C VAL A 53 -10.65 -0.32 -2.73
N GLY A 54 -10.80 0.64 -3.63
CA GLY A 54 -11.05 0.37 -5.05
C GLY A 54 -9.92 -0.44 -5.70
N LEU A 55 -8.67 -0.08 -5.43
CA LEU A 55 -7.48 -0.82 -5.89
C LEU A 55 -7.45 -2.24 -5.32
N ALA A 56 -7.82 -2.44 -4.06
CA ALA A 56 -7.92 -3.77 -3.46
C ALA A 56 -8.93 -4.65 -4.19
N MET A 57 -10.09 -4.11 -4.59
CA MET A 57 -11.07 -4.86 -5.38
C MET A 57 -10.52 -5.27 -6.75
N LEU A 58 -9.77 -4.38 -7.42
CA LEU A 58 -9.10 -4.69 -8.69
C LEU A 58 -8.04 -5.78 -8.51
N MET A 59 -7.25 -5.74 -7.43
CA MET A 59 -6.29 -6.80 -7.11
C MET A 59 -6.98 -8.15 -6.93
N VAL A 60 -8.12 -8.21 -6.22
CA VAL A 60 -8.93 -9.44 -6.06
C VAL A 60 -9.43 -9.96 -7.41
N LEU A 61 -9.93 -9.08 -8.27
CA LEU A 61 -10.43 -9.45 -9.60
C LEU A 61 -9.32 -10.05 -10.47
N ILE A 62 -8.14 -9.41 -10.50
CA ILE A 62 -6.98 -9.91 -11.25
C ILE A 62 -6.48 -11.22 -10.64
N ALA A 63 -6.42 -11.35 -9.32
CA ALA A 63 -6.02 -12.58 -8.65
C ALA A 63 -6.95 -13.76 -8.99
N HIS A 64 -8.25 -13.51 -9.11
CA HIS A 64 -9.24 -14.54 -9.44
C HIS A 64 -9.12 -15.03 -10.89
N ARG A 65 -8.73 -14.13 -11.81
CA ARG A 65 -8.57 -14.41 -13.26
C ARG A 65 -7.11 -14.47 -13.68
N ILE A 66 -6.20 -14.78 -12.76
CA ILE A 66 -4.76 -14.57 -12.96
C ILE A 66 -4.21 -15.32 -14.18
N GLU A 67 -4.77 -16.49 -14.52
CA GLU A 67 -4.30 -17.30 -15.65
C GLU A 67 -4.49 -16.58 -17.00
N ASP A 68 -5.51 -15.71 -17.10
CA ASP A 68 -5.82 -14.96 -18.32
C ASP A 68 -5.19 -13.55 -18.32
N VAL A 69 -5.08 -12.93 -17.15
CA VAL A 69 -4.76 -11.49 -17.01
C VAL A 69 -3.53 -11.19 -16.16
N TRP A 70 -2.64 -12.17 -15.94
CA TRP A 70 -1.45 -11.99 -15.08
C TRP A 70 -0.61 -10.76 -15.43
N TRP A 71 -0.50 -10.41 -16.71
CA TRP A 71 0.26 -9.25 -17.19
C TRP A 71 -0.23 -7.93 -16.57
N TRP A 72 -1.52 -7.79 -16.25
CA TRP A 72 -2.05 -6.61 -15.57
C TRP A 72 -1.48 -6.41 -14.16
N SER A 73 -0.91 -7.45 -13.56
CA SER A 73 -0.24 -7.34 -12.26
C SER A 73 1.01 -6.46 -12.30
N TRP A 74 1.57 -6.18 -13.49
CA TRP A 74 2.64 -5.20 -13.66
C TRP A 74 2.24 -3.80 -13.18
N ALA A 75 0.98 -3.41 -13.33
CA ALA A 75 0.49 -2.13 -12.82
C ALA A 75 0.68 -2.03 -11.29
N PHE A 76 0.35 -3.09 -10.57
CA PHE A 76 0.56 -3.15 -9.12
C PHE A 76 2.03 -3.24 -8.76
N ALA A 77 2.84 -4.02 -9.50
CA ALA A 77 4.27 -4.13 -9.24
C ALA A 77 4.97 -2.77 -9.38
N LEU A 78 4.69 -2.02 -10.45
CA LEU A 78 5.26 -0.71 -10.69
C LEU A 78 4.80 0.32 -9.65
N ALA A 79 3.49 0.39 -9.38
CA ALA A 79 2.96 1.31 -8.38
C ALA A 79 3.52 1.02 -6.97
N THR A 80 3.59 -0.26 -6.58
CA THR A 80 4.13 -0.69 -5.28
C THR A 80 5.63 -0.40 -5.18
N THR A 81 6.39 -0.59 -6.25
CA THR A 81 7.82 -0.26 -6.30
C THR A 81 8.06 1.24 -6.20
N ALA A 82 7.27 2.05 -6.90
CA ALA A 82 7.35 3.51 -6.80
C ALA A 82 7.01 3.99 -5.38
N MET A 83 5.95 3.45 -4.76
CA MET A 83 5.59 3.74 -3.37
C MET A 83 6.68 3.30 -2.39
N ALA A 84 7.33 2.14 -2.61
CA ALA A 84 8.48 1.69 -1.83
C ALA A 84 9.62 2.70 -1.89
N ALA A 85 9.97 3.18 -3.08
CA ALA A 85 11.02 4.18 -3.27
C ALA A 85 10.67 5.50 -2.56
N VAL A 86 9.47 6.02 -2.75
CA VAL A 86 9.03 7.28 -2.12
C VAL A 86 9.02 7.17 -0.59
N THR A 87 8.46 6.10 -0.04
CA THR A 87 8.40 5.93 1.42
C THR A 87 9.77 5.69 2.04
N LEU A 88 10.65 4.94 1.37
CA LEU A 88 12.03 4.73 1.81
C LEU A 88 12.83 6.04 1.78
N LEU A 89 12.73 6.82 0.70
CA LEU A 89 13.40 8.11 0.61
C LEU A 89 12.87 9.09 1.66
N ASN A 90 11.56 9.09 1.90
CA ASN A 90 10.95 9.95 2.92
C ASN A 90 11.43 9.60 4.32
N VAL A 91 11.48 8.31 4.69
CA VAL A 91 11.99 7.92 6.01
C VAL A 91 13.48 8.17 6.17
N ALA A 92 14.26 8.03 5.09
CA ALA A 92 15.71 8.23 5.12
C ALA A 92 16.12 9.72 5.15
N PHE A 93 15.38 10.59 4.46
CA PHE A 93 15.82 11.97 4.21
C PHE A 93 14.74 13.05 4.38
N GLY A 94 13.45 12.68 4.42
CA GLY A 94 12.33 13.62 4.34
C GLY A 94 11.64 13.97 5.66
N LEU A 95 12.02 13.32 6.77
CA LEU A 95 11.36 13.53 8.06
C LEU A 95 11.71 14.88 8.69
N GLY A 96 10.69 15.68 8.97
CA GLY A 96 10.82 16.92 9.72
C GLY A 96 10.96 16.69 11.24
N PRO A 97 11.34 17.73 12.01
CA PRO A 97 11.39 17.66 13.47
C PRO A 97 10.04 17.22 14.05
N HIS A 98 10.07 16.28 15.01
CA HIS A 98 8.89 15.72 15.70
C HIS A 98 7.94 14.86 14.84
N GLN A 99 8.31 14.50 13.61
CA GLN A 99 7.55 13.51 12.85
C GLN A 99 7.90 12.09 13.30
N SER A 100 6.88 11.28 13.57
CA SER A 100 7.06 9.87 13.89
C SER A 100 7.61 9.10 12.69
N ALA A 101 8.83 8.58 12.83
CA ALA A 101 9.50 7.75 11.82
C ALA A 101 8.89 6.34 11.71
N GLY A 102 8.19 5.86 12.74
CA GLY A 102 7.72 4.48 12.84
C GLY A 102 6.75 4.11 11.73
N LEU A 103 5.80 4.99 11.40
CA LEU A 103 4.87 4.79 10.29
C LEU A 103 5.60 4.63 8.96
N TRP A 104 6.58 5.48 8.71
CA TRP A 104 7.29 5.51 7.43
C TRP A 104 8.19 4.29 7.24
N TRP A 105 8.84 3.82 8.31
CA TRP A 105 9.55 2.54 8.30
C TRP A 105 8.62 1.36 8.06
N LEU A 106 7.46 1.32 8.72
CA LEU A 106 6.46 0.28 8.53
C LEU A 106 5.94 0.25 7.09
N LEU A 107 5.55 1.41 6.55
CA LEU A 107 5.09 1.53 5.16
C LEU A 107 6.17 1.10 4.19
N SER A 108 7.41 1.60 4.36
CA SER A 108 8.53 1.23 3.50
C SER A 108 8.79 -0.27 3.50
N ALA A 109 8.82 -0.90 4.68
CA ALA A 109 9.01 -2.34 4.80
C ALA A 109 7.88 -3.12 4.09
N ILE A 110 6.62 -2.75 4.31
CA ILE A 110 5.46 -3.39 3.68
C ILE A 110 5.52 -3.24 2.15
N PHE A 111 5.83 -2.04 1.65
CA PHE A 111 5.94 -1.79 0.22
C PHE A 111 7.08 -2.56 -0.43
N ILE A 112 8.25 -2.61 0.20
CA ILE A 112 9.40 -3.40 -0.29
C ILE A 112 9.03 -4.88 -0.35
N LEU A 113 8.41 -5.41 0.72
CA LEU A 113 8.00 -6.81 0.77
C LEU A 113 7.00 -7.15 -0.34
N PHE A 114 5.98 -6.32 -0.56
CA PHE A 114 5.02 -6.53 -1.64
C PHE A 114 5.63 -6.34 -3.02
N ALA A 115 6.48 -5.34 -3.23
CA ALA A 115 7.17 -5.12 -4.49
C ALA A 115 8.03 -6.34 -4.87
N LEU A 116 8.85 -6.83 -3.95
CA LEU A 116 9.67 -8.03 -4.15
C LEU A 116 8.81 -9.26 -4.41
N SER A 117 7.72 -9.44 -3.64
CA SER A 117 6.82 -10.59 -3.81
C SER A 117 6.08 -10.57 -5.14
N LEU A 118 5.64 -9.40 -5.61
CA LEU A 118 4.99 -9.24 -6.92
C LEU A 118 5.97 -9.47 -8.07
N LEU A 119 7.16 -8.87 -7.99
CA LEU A 119 8.20 -9.02 -9.01
C LEU A 119 8.68 -10.47 -9.09
N PHE A 120 8.88 -11.13 -7.96
CA PHE A 120 9.21 -12.55 -7.91
C PHE A 120 8.05 -13.41 -8.47
N GLY A 121 6.81 -13.10 -8.09
CA GLY A 121 5.63 -13.79 -8.58
C GLY A 121 5.43 -13.65 -10.09
N LEU A 122 5.78 -12.49 -10.66
CA LEU A 122 5.78 -12.19 -12.10
C LEU A 122 6.94 -12.87 -12.84
N TYR A 123 8.12 -12.94 -12.23
CA TYR A 123 9.25 -13.67 -12.82
C TYR A 123 9.00 -15.18 -12.88
N ALA A 124 8.30 -15.73 -11.88
CA ALA A 124 7.91 -17.13 -11.81
C ALA A 124 6.52 -17.44 -12.40
N ALA A 125 5.94 -16.50 -13.16
CA ALA A 125 4.66 -16.64 -13.86
C ALA A 125 4.89 -17.18 -15.26
#